data_AF-B3RIG6-F1
#
_entry.id   AF-B3RIG6-F1
#
_cell.length_a   1.000
_cell.length_b   1.000
_cell.length_c   1.000
_cell.angle_alpha   90.00
_cell.angle_beta   90.00
_cell.angle_gamma   90.00
#
_symmetry.space_group_name_H-M   'P 1'
#
loop_
_entity.id
_entity.type
_entity.pdbx_description
1 polymer ?
#
loop_
_entity_poly.entity_id
_entity_poly.type
_entity_poly.pdbx_seq_one_letter_code
_entity_poly.pdbx_strand_id
1 'polypeptide(L)' 'DPRNWTQAHVKQWLLWSIDEFNFNDLSTNNFEMNGKQLCQLRRCDLMALSLPTPFAGDILYKHLQLL' A
#
# COMPACT_ATOMS: atom_id res chain seq x y z
N ASP A 1 0.56 -6.53 12.92
CA ASP A 1 0.68 -5.08 13.19
C ASP A 1 1.47 -4.41 12.08
N PRO A 2 0.78 -3.65 11.20
CA PRO A 2 1.40 -2.87 10.14
C PRO A 2 2.48 -1.91 10.63
N ARG A 3 2.45 -1.47 11.90
CA ARG A 3 3.47 -0.57 12.47
C ARG A 3 4.86 -1.22 12.65
N ASN A 4 4.93 -2.55 12.67
CA ASN A 4 6.19 -3.29 12.79
C ASN A 4 6.72 -3.79 11.44
N TRP A 5 6.09 -3.41 10.33
CA TRP A 5 6.55 -3.80 9.00
C TRP A 5 7.86 -3.10 8.64
N THR A 6 8.79 -3.89 8.13
CA THR A 6 9.98 -3.37 7.44
C THR A 6 9.57 -2.98 6.02
N GLN A 7 10.45 -2.29 5.30
CA GLN A 7 10.23 -1.97 3.89
C GLN A 7 9.97 -3.24 3.04
N ALA A 8 10.63 -4.35 3.37
CA ALA A 8 10.40 -5.64 2.72
C ALA A 8 8.99 -6.18 2.99
N HIS A 9 8.50 -6.09 4.24
CA HIS A 9 7.13 -6.49 4.59
C HIS A 9 6.08 -5.64 3.86
N VAL A 10 6.30 -4.32 3.73
CA VAL A 10 5.42 -3.43 2.96
C VAL A 10 5.37 -3.86 1.50
N LYS A 11 6.53 -4.11 0.87
CA LYS A 11 6.58 -4.62 -0.51
C LYS A 11 5.85 -5.95 -0.66
N GLN A 12 6.05 -6.89 0.26
CA GLN A 12 5.38 -8.18 0.22
C GLN A 12 3.86 -8.05 0.34
N TRP A 13 3.38 -7.19 1.24
CA TRP A 13 1.96 -6.90 1.37
C TRP A 13 1.37 -6.26 0.11
N LEU A 14 2.09 -5.35 -0.54
CA LEU A 14 1.66 -4.75 -1.80
C LEU A 14 1.63 -5.76 -2.94
N LEU A 15 2.64 -6.62 -3.07
CA LEU A 15 2.67 -7.69 -4.07
C LEU A 15 1.50 -8.66 -3.88
N TRP A 16 1.22 -9.06 -2.64
CA TRP A 16 0.04 -9.85 -2.32
C TRP A 16 -1.26 -9.10 -2.70
N SER A 17 -1.35 -7.81 -2.38
CA SER A 17 -2.53 -7.01 -2.73
C SER A 17 -2.72 -6.84 -4.24
N ILE A 18 -1.62 -6.75 -5.00
CA ILE A 18 -1.66 -6.70 -6.47
C ILE A 18 -2.25 -7.98 -7.03
N ASP A 19 -1.84 -9.13 -6.52
CA ASP A 19 -2.34 -10.45 -6.95
C ASP A 19 -3.80 -10.65 -6.51
N GLU A 20 -4.13 -10.36 -5.25
CA GLU A 20 -5.46 -10.56 -4.66
C GLU A 20 -6.54 -9.66 -5.30
N PHE A 21 -6.21 -8.38 -5.56
CA PHE A 21 -7.15 -7.40 -6.11
C PHE A 21 -6.93 -7.13 -7.61
N ASN A 22 -5.99 -7.83 -8.24
CA ASN A 22 -5.65 -7.71 -9.66
C ASN A 22 -5.22 -6.28 -10.08
N PHE A 23 -4.37 -5.63 -9.28
CA PHE A 23 -3.85 -4.28 -9.56
C PHE A 23 -2.64 -4.31 -10.50
N ASN A 24 -2.85 -4.70 -11.75
CA ASN A 24 -1.76 -4.90 -12.73
C ASN A 24 -0.86 -3.67 -12.97
N ASP A 25 -1.37 -2.46 -12.75
CA ASP A 25 -0.63 -1.22 -12.99
C ASP A 25 -0.05 -0.58 -11.70
N LEU A 26 -0.20 -1.22 -10.53
CA LEU A 26 0.28 -0.65 -9.27
C LEU A 26 1.77 -0.93 -9.08
N SER A 27 2.57 0.14 -9.04
CA SER A 27 4.00 0.05 -8.81
C SER A 27 4.34 0.01 -7.31
N THR A 28 4.95 -1.08 -6.86
CA THR A 28 5.48 -1.18 -5.48
C THR A 28 6.68 -0.27 -5.22
N ASN A 29 7.31 0.25 -6.28
CA ASN A 29 8.48 1.14 -6.15
C ASN A 29 8.11 2.51 -5.60
N ASN A 30 6.83 2.91 -5.66
CA ASN A 30 6.38 4.15 -5.05
C ASN A 30 6.30 4.05 -3.51
N PHE A 31 6.41 2.83 -2.97
CA PHE A 31 6.24 2.54 -1.55
C PHE A 31 7.58 2.20 -0.86
N GLU A 32 8.58 3.07 -1.04
CA GLU A 32 9.87 2.95 -0.37
C GLU A 32 9.83 3.43 1.09
N MET A 33 9.01 2.76 1.90
CA MET A 33 8.78 3.15 3.29
C MET A 33 8.55 1.94 4.19
N ASN A 34 8.75 2.14 5.48
CA ASN A 34 8.42 1.13 6.49
C ASN A 34 6.94 1.20 6.89
N GLY A 35 6.53 0.21 7.68
CA GLY A 35 5.17 0.10 8.20
C GLY A 35 4.68 1.30 9.00
N LYS A 36 5.55 1.94 9.78
CA LYS A 36 5.19 3.15 10.56
C LYS A 36 4.85 4.30 9.64
N GLN A 37 5.66 4.53 8.61
CA GLN A 37 5.43 5.56 7.61
C GLN A 37 4.16 5.25 6.81
N LEU A 38 3.96 4.00 6.41
CA LEU A 38 2.75 3.55 5.71
C LEU A 38 1.48 3.83 6.53
N CYS A 39 1.49 3.54 7.82
CA CYS A 39 0.37 3.82 8.73
C CYS A 39 0.11 5.31 8.96
N GLN A 40 1.11 6.17 8.74
CA GLN A 40 1.00 7.62 8.87
C GLN A 40 0.45 8.29 7.60
N LEU A 41 0.45 7.58 6.47
CA LEU A 41 -0.10 8.10 5.23
C LEU A 41 -1.59 8.35 5.36
N ARG A 42 -2.03 9.50 4.86
CA ARG A 42 -3.45 9.74 4.67
C ARG A 42 -3.91 9.01 3.42
N ARG A 43 -5.22 8.77 3.37
CA ARG A 43 -5.90 8.19 2.22
C ARG A 43 -5.51 8.83 0.89
N CYS A 44 -5.43 10.16 0.83
CA CYS A 44 -5.03 10.90 -0.37
C CYS A 44 -3.57 10.63 -0.78
N ASP A 45 -2.67 10.47 0.20
CA ASP A 45 -1.26 10.20 -0.06
C ASP A 45 -1.10 8.78 -0.66
N LEU A 46 -1.84 7.80 -0.12
CA LEU A 46 -1.90 6.43 -0.65
C LEU A 46 -2.46 6.37 -2.07
N MET A 47 -3.50 7.15 -2.38
CA MET A 47 -4.02 7.27 -3.75
C MET A 47 -2.98 7.85 -4.71
N ALA A 48 -2.21 8.86 -4.29
CA ALA A 48 -1.17 9.47 -5.11
C ALA A 48 -0.04 8.47 -5.43
N LEU A 49 0.38 7.67 -4.45
CA LEU A 49 1.39 6.63 -4.64
C LEU A 49 0.90 5.46 -5.51
N SER A 50 -0.42 5.26 -5.59
CA SER A 50 -1.04 4.19 -6.37
C SER A 50 -1.32 4.55 -7.83
N LEU A 51 -0.92 5.74 -8.30
CA LEU A 51 -1.08 6.12 -9.71
C LEU A 51 -0.34 5.16 -10.65
N PRO A 52 -0.92 4.81 -11.82
CA PRO A 52 -2.11 5.39 -12.46
C PRO A 52 -3.47 4.86 -11.96
N THR A 53 -3.48 4.06 -10.89
CA THR A 53 -4.64 3.32 -10.39
C THR A 53 -5.12 3.87 -9.04
N PRO A 54 -5.74 5.07 -9.00
CA PRO A 54 -6.09 5.74 -7.74
C PRO A 54 -7.10 4.96 -6.88
N PHE A 55 -7.95 4.14 -7.50
CA PHE A 55 -8.88 3.27 -6.78
C PHE A 55 -8.18 2.17 -5.96
N ALA A 56 -7.00 1.72 -6.39
CA ALA A 56 -6.20 0.76 -5.64
C ALA A 56 -5.75 1.37 -4.31
N GLY A 57 -5.37 2.66 -4.29
CA GLY A 57 -5.00 3.37 -3.06
C GLY A 57 -6.13 3.46 -2.03
N ASP A 58 -7.39 3.57 -2.48
CA ASP A 58 -8.55 3.50 -1.60
C ASP A 58 -8.70 2.12 -0.95
N ILE A 59 -8.63 1.06 -1.76
CA ILE A 59 -8.73 -0.33 -1.28
C ILE A 59 -7.59 -0.65 -0.32
N LEU A 60 -6.35 -0.30 -0.68
CA LEU A 60 -5.17 -0.48 0.16
C LEU A 60 -5.30 0.26 1.51
N TYR A 61 -5.81 1.50 1.50
CA TYR A 61 -6.04 2.26 2.73
C TYR A 61 -7.06 1.58 3.64
N LYS A 62 -8.19 1.14 3.08
CA LYS A 62 -9.22 0.41 3.84
C LYS A 62 -8.68 -0.90 4.40
N HIS A 63 -7.94 -1.65 3.59
CA HIS A 63 -7.33 -2.92 4.02
C HIS A 63 -6.30 -2.69 5.12
N LEU A 64 -5.47 -1.65 5.01
CA LEU A 64 -4.50 -1.28 6.04
C LEU A 64 -5.18 -0.94 7.39
N GLN A 65 -6.36 -0.33 7.38
CA GLN A 65 -7.12 -0.02 8.60
C GLN A 65 -7.75 -1.24 9.29
N LEU A 66 -7.90 -2.35 8.58
CA LEU A 66 -8.46 -3.60 9.11
C LEU A 66 -7.40 -4.52 9.74
N LEU A 67 -6.11 -4.20 9.57
CA LEU A 67 -4.94 -4.98 10.02
C LEU A 67 -4.37 -4.50 11.37
#